data_AF-A0A8D3BQ62-F1
#
_entry.id   AF-A0A8D3BQ62-F1
#
_cell.length_a   1.000
_cell.length_b   1.000
_cell.length_c   1.000
_cell.angle_alpha   90.00
_cell.angle_beta   90.00
_cell.angle_gamma   90.00
#
_symmetry.space_group_name_H-M   'P 1'
#
loop_
_entity.id
_entity.type
_entity.pdbx_description
1 polymer ?
#
loop_
_entity_poly.entity_id
_entity_poly.type
_entity_poly.pdbx_seq_one_letter_code
_entity_poly.pdbx_strand_id
1 'polypeptide(L)'
;MLDFFTIFSKGGIVLWCFQGAGVSDSFAGPVNALIRSVILQERSGNNSFNHEALSLKYKLDNEFELIFVVGFQKILTLTYVDKFIDDVQLHFRDLYKNVLEQKGAPKLLNNSFEFEDDFKMLLREAEESGKARSPVAMRTFKESEKSQKTVKSMIETKGGDKGKEPGGKKNKNTKKEGECNWRAVDLRRVFSRGGWSILILDLIDSILSCRKGKKHDTSSFNSDLLSSRSKSPKPQKPREKQRRVWDMGGSSPKELDYSDPTLYLFKSVAPRTSNPALLCFPLSSKKGGSFGGMFGMLKGLVGSKSLSPEDMEPVLEKMRDHLIAKNVAADIASQLCDSVGKKLEGKVMGTFTTVASTVKQALHDSLVQILQPKRRVDILRDVMDAQNQRRPFVITFCGVNGVGKSTNLAKISYWLIENGFTVLIAACDTFRAGAVEQLRTHQRHLNALHPPEQHGGRLVVQLYEKGYGKDAAGIAMEAIAYARNQAFDVVLVDTAGRMQDNAPLMTALAKLIAVNMPDLVLFVGEALVGNEAVDQLVKFNQALADHSMSDKPRLIDGIVLTKFDTIDDKVGAAISMTYITGQPIVFVGTGQTYNDLRSLNARAVVGALMKA
;
A
#
# COMPACT_ATOMS: atom_id res chain seq x y z
N MET A 1 -25.42 -23.72 2.23
CA MET A 1 -24.71 -24.61 1.29
C MET A 1 -23.54 -23.85 0.72
N LEU A 2 -22.34 -24.40 0.91
CA LEU A 2 -21.11 -23.91 0.27
C LEU A 2 -21.04 -24.49 -1.13
N ASP A 3 -20.66 -23.67 -2.11
CA ASP A 3 -20.58 -24.11 -3.51
C ASP A 3 -19.27 -24.85 -3.76
N PHE A 4 -18.15 -24.35 -3.22
CA PHE A 4 -16.87 -25.06 -3.27
C PHE A 4 -15.91 -24.62 -2.15
N PHE A 5 -14.91 -25.46 -1.88
CA PHE A 5 -13.78 -25.17 -1.00
C PHE A 5 -12.50 -25.73 -1.61
N THR A 6 -11.38 -25.01 -1.52
CA THR A 6 -10.09 -25.50 -2.01
C THR A 6 -8.95 -25.09 -1.09
N ILE A 7 -7.98 -25.99 -0.96
CA ILE A 7 -6.74 -25.80 -0.24
C ILE A 7 -5.60 -25.98 -1.23
N PHE A 8 -4.77 -24.96 -1.37
CA PHE A 8 -3.59 -25.03 -2.24
C PHE A 8 -2.39 -24.36 -1.60
N SER A 9 -1.19 -24.78 -2.00
CA SER A 9 0.05 -24.14 -1.55
C SER A 9 0.26 -22.79 -2.25
N LYS A 10 1.02 -21.89 -1.64
CA LYS A 10 1.47 -20.64 -2.28
C LYS A 10 2.29 -20.89 -3.55
N GLY A 11 2.85 -22.09 -3.71
CA GLY A 11 3.49 -22.54 -4.94
C GLY A 11 2.52 -22.92 -6.07
N GLY A 12 1.21 -22.84 -5.87
CA GLY A 12 0.18 -23.13 -6.87
C GLY A 12 -0.22 -24.59 -6.98
N ILE A 13 0.17 -25.44 -6.01
CA ILE A 13 -0.19 -26.86 -5.99
C ILE A 13 -1.51 -27.01 -5.24
N VAL A 14 -2.55 -27.52 -5.91
CA VAL A 14 -3.82 -27.88 -5.24
C VAL A 14 -3.58 -29.12 -4.39
N LEU A 15 -3.80 -28.99 -3.09
CA LEU A 15 -3.66 -30.08 -2.13
C LEU A 15 -4.97 -30.84 -1.99
N TRP A 16 -6.10 -30.10 -1.92
CA TRP A 16 -7.42 -30.69 -1.77
C TRP A 16 -8.51 -29.73 -2.28
N CYS A 17 -9.63 -30.28 -2.75
CA CYS A 17 -10.80 -29.50 -3.15
C CYS A 17 -12.10 -30.26 -2.87
N PHE A 18 -13.15 -29.50 -2.52
CA PHE A 18 -14.52 -29.95 -2.37
C PHE A 18 -15.43 -29.16 -3.28
N GLN A 19 -16.38 -29.87 -3.90
CA GLN A 19 -17.39 -29.31 -4.79
C GLN A 19 -18.77 -29.70 -4.27
N GLY A 20 -19.60 -28.69 -4.00
CA GLY A 20 -20.96 -28.86 -3.51
C GLY A 20 -21.89 -29.48 -4.56
N ALA A 21 -22.95 -30.12 -4.10
CA ALA A 21 -23.94 -30.74 -4.99
C ALA A 21 -24.65 -29.69 -5.86
N GLY A 22 -24.56 -29.83 -7.19
CA GLY A 22 -25.25 -28.97 -8.16
C GLY A 22 -24.38 -27.94 -8.89
N VAL A 23 -23.06 -27.90 -8.63
CA VAL A 23 -22.13 -27.01 -9.33
C VAL A 23 -21.53 -27.75 -10.54
N SER A 24 -21.90 -27.36 -11.77
CA SER A 24 -21.34 -27.91 -13.01
C SER A 24 -20.22 -27.07 -13.63
N ASP A 25 -20.02 -25.84 -13.17
CA ASP A 25 -19.01 -24.93 -13.70
C ASP A 25 -17.64 -25.15 -13.06
N SER A 26 -16.60 -25.08 -13.90
CA SER A 26 -15.21 -25.17 -13.48
C SER A 26 -14.82 -24.03 -12.53
N PHE A 27 -14.65 -24.35 -11.25
CA PHE A 27 -14.18 -23.45 -10.18
C PHE A 27 -12.83 -22.76 -10.47
N ALA A 28 -12.09 -23.25 -11.46
CA ALA A 28 -10.83 -22.68 -11.91
C ALA A 28 -10.94 -21.20 -12.32
N GLY A 29 -12.06 -20.75 -12.89
CA GLY A 29 -12.24 -19.35 -13.30
C GLY A 29 -12.18 -18.37 -12.12
N PRO A 30 -13.10 -18.48 -11.14
CA PRO A 30 -13.12 -17.62 -9.95
C PRO A 30 -11.86 -17.73 -9.07
N VAL A 31 -11.30 -18.93 -8.92
CA VAL A 31 -10.07 -19.14 -8.13
C VAL A 31 -8.86 -18.52 -8.83
N ASN A 32 -8.72 -18.66 -10.15
CA ASN A 32 -7.66 -17.99 -10.90
C ASN A 32 -7.81 -16.47 -10.87
N ALA A 33 -9.05 -15.96 -10.88
CA ALA A 33 -9.32 -14.55 -10.71
C ALA A 33 -8.84 -14.06 -9.33
N LEU A 34 -9.16 -14.77 -8.25
CA LEU A 34 -8.68 -14.50 -6.89
C LEU A 34 -7.14 -14.55 -6.79
N ILE A 35 -6.51 -15.56 -7.41
CA ILE A 35 -5.05 -15.67 -7.42
C ILE A 35 -4.43 -14.45 -8.09
N ARG A 36 -4.96 -14.02 -9.24
CA ARG A 36 -4.46 -12.86 -10.00
C ARG A 36 -4.73 -11.51 -9.33
N SER A 37 -5.85 -11.38 -8.63
CA SER A 37 -6.30 -10.10 -8.08
C SER A 37 -5.88 -9.88 -6.62
N VAL A 38 -5.75 -10.94 -5.82
CA VAL A 38 -5.52 -10.82 -4.38
C VAL A 38 -4.19 -11.44 -3.97
N ILE A 39 -3.94 -12.69 -4.36
CA ILE A 39 -2.74 -13.43 -3.92
C ILE A 39 -1.48 -12.89 -4.60
N LEU A 40 -1.51 -12.64 -5.91
CA LEU A 40 -0.41 -12.03 -6.66
C LEU A 40 -0.28 -10.53 -6.42
N GLN A 41 -1.28 -9.87 -5.83
CA GLN A 41 -1.24 -8.44 -5.57
C GLN A 41 -0.81 -8.08 -4.15
N GLU A 42 -0.63 -9.07 -3.25
CA GLU A 42 -0.33 -8.90 -1.81
C GLU A 42 -1.20 -7.78 -1.17
N ARG A 43 -2.45 -7.62 -1.60
CA ARG A 43 -3.36 -6.63 -1.04
C ARG A 43 -3.85 -7.14 0.31
N SER A 44 -3.30 -6.59 1.40
CA SER A 44 -3.77 -6.77 2.78
C SER A 44 -5.12 -6.06 3.02
N GLY A 45 -6.15 -6.40 2.24
CA GLY A 45 -7.52 -5.94 2.42
C GLY A 45 -8.40 -6.95 3.16
N ASN A 46 -9.69 -6.64 3.33
CA ASN A 46 -10.67 -7.58 3.88
C ASN A 46 -10.61 -8.92 3.11
N ASN A 47 -10.65 -10.05 3.83
CA ASN A 47 -10.52 -11.42 3.34
C ASN A 47 -11.68 -11.90 2.44
N SER A 48 -12.37 -10.99 1.75
CA SER A 48 -13.48 -11.27 0.85
C SER A 48 -13.24 -10.66 -0.54
N PHE A 49 -13.45 -11.45 -1.57
CA PHE A 49 -13.34 -11.08 -2.98
C PHE A 49 -14.64 -11.48 -3.69
N ASN A 50 -15.26 -10.55 -4.41
CA ASN A 50 -16.49 -10.84 -5.14
C ASN A 50 -16.17 -10.99 -6.63
N HIS A 51 -16.63 -12.08 -7.24
CA HIS A 51 -16.49 -12.33 -8.67
C HIS A 51 -17.83 -12.82 -9.22
N GLU A 52 -18.44 -12.03 -10.10
CA GLU A 52 -19.75 -12.31 -10.70
C GLU A 52 -20.85 -12.57 -9.64
N ALA A 53 -21.46 -13.76 -9.65
CA ALA A 53 -22.49 -14.19 -8.71
C ALA A 53 -21.95 -14.81 -7.41
N LEU A 54 -20.63 -15.03 -7.33
CA LEU A 54 -19.95 -15.72 -6.23
C LEU A 54 -19.19 -14.73 -5.34
N SER A 55 -19.29 -14.96 -4.04
CA SER A 55 -18.45 -14.35 -3.03
C SER A 55 -17.40 -15.37 -2.58
N LEU A 56 -16.14 -14.97 -2.65
CA LEU A 56 -14.98 -15.76 -2.26
C LEU A 56 -14.45 -15.21 -0.94
N LYS A 57 -14.24 -16.09 0.03
CA LYS A 57 -13.48 -15.77 1.24
C LYS A 57 -12.22 -16.63 1.26
N TYR A 58 -11.14 -16.08 1.82
CA TYR A 58 -9.89 -16.81 1.91
C TYR A 58 -9.16 -16.56 3.23
N LYS A 59 -8.31 -17.51 3.61
CA LYS A 59 -7.40 -17.39 4.73
C LYS A 59 -6.03 -17.93 4.35
N LEU A 60 -4.99 -17.23 4.79
CA LEU A 60 -3.60 -17.55 4.50
C LEU A 60 -2.97 -18.20 5.72
N ASP A 61 -2.26 -19.30 5.50
CA ASP A 61 -1.37 -19.90 6.47
C ASP A 61 0.08 -19.65 6.02
N ASN A 62 0.80 -18.85 6.80
CA ASN A 62 2.16 -18.44 6.47
C ASN A 62 3.22 -19.42 6.99
N GLU A 63 2.88 -20.26 7.98
CA GLU A 63 3.79 -21.26 8.55
C GLU A 63 4.03 -22.39 7.55
N PHE A 64 2.95 -22.91 6.96
CA PHE A 64 2.98 -24.01 5.98
C PHE A 64 2.81 -23.55 4.52
N GLU A 65 2.74 -22.24 4.29
CA GLU A 65 2.54 -21.63 2.97
C GLU A 65 1.29 -22.15 2.26
N LEU A 66 0.16 -22.21 2.98
CA LEU A 66 -1.13 -22.68 2.47
C LEU A 66 -2.12 -21.54 2.29
N ILE A 67 -3.09 -21.76 1.40
CA ILE A 67 -4.19 -20.86 1.11
C ILE A 67 -5.48 -21.68 1.15
N PHE A 68 -6.40 -21.25 2.00
CA PHE A 68 -7.74 -21.82 2.15
C PHE A 68 -8.72 -20.87 1.47
N VAL A 69 -9.48 -21.36 0.50
CA VAL A 69 -10.44 -20.55 -0.25
C VAL A 69 -11.80 -21.23 -0.23
N VAL A 70 -12.83 -20.45 0.06
CA VAL A 70 -14.23 -20.88 0.04
C VAL A 70 -15.04 -19.98 -0.88
N GLY A 71 -15.88 -20.59 -1.72
CA GLY A 71 -16.83 -19.90 -2.59
C GLY A 71 -18.27 -20.19 -2.19
N PHE A 72 -19.09 -19.14 -2.14
CA PHE A 72 -20.52 -19.24 -1.89
C PHE A 72 -21.29 -18.13 -2.63
N GLN A 73 -22.57 -18.38 -2.93
CA GLN A 73 -23.42 -17.41 -3.62
C GLN A 73 -23.58 -16.10 -2.84
N LYS A 74 -23.45 -14.97 -3.55
CA LYS A 74 -23.52 -13.61 -2.98
C LYS A 74 -24.83 -13.29 -2.25
N ILE A 75 -25.92 -13.98 -2.59
CA ILE A 75 -27.25 -13.79 -1.97
C ILE A 75 -27.32 -14.30 -0.52
N LEU A 76 -26.36 -15.16 -0.11
CA LEU A 76 -26.34 -15.76 1.22
C LEU A 76 -25.27 -15.10 2.11
N THR A 77 -25.71 -14.43 3.18
CA THR A 77 -24.81 -13.92 4.23
C THR A 77 -24.48 -15.03 5.22
N LEU A 78 -23.61 -15.95 4.83
CA LEU A 78 -23.20 -17.05 5.70
C LEU A 78 -22.26 -16.54 6.81
N THR A 79 -22.81 -16.36 8.01
CA THR A 79 -22.09 -15.86 9.20
C THR A 79 -21.12 -16.88 9.81
N TYR A 80 -21.30 -18.17 9.51
CA TYR A 80 -20.46 -19.25 10.02
C TYR A 80 -19.16 -19.45 9.23
N VAL A 81 -19.02 -18.83 8.05
CA VAL A 81 -17.93 -19.13 7.11
C VAL A 81 -16.55 -18.78 7.69
N ASP A 82 -16.43 -17.65 8.40
CA ASP A 82 -15.12 -17.24 8.94
C ASP A 82 -14.63 -18.24 9.99
N LYS A 83 -15.50 -18.62 10.92
CA LYS A 83 -15.20 -19.66 11.92
C LYS A 83 -14.93 -21.01 11.26
N PHE A 84 -15.71 -21.38 10.25
CA PHE A 84 -15.53 -22.64 9.53
C PHE A 84 -14.16 -22.75 8.85
N ILE A 85 -13.68 -21.68 8.20
CA ILE A 85 -12.34 -21.66 7.60
C ILE A 85 -11.28 -21.82 8.71
N ASP A 86 -11.47 -21.20 9.88
CA ASP A 86 -10.55 -21.32 11.01
C ASP A 86 -10.48 -22.77 11.53
N ASP A 87 -11.63 -23.41 11.71
CA ASP A 87 -11.74 -24.79 12.19
C ASP A 87 -11.11 -25.77 11.18
N VAL A 88 -11.37 -25.59 9.88
CA VAL A 88 -10.74 -26.37 8.80
C VAL A 88 -9.23 -26.17 8.76
N GLN A 89 -8.76 -24.93 8.87
CA GLN A 89 -7.32 -24.64 8.88
C GLN A 89 -6.62 -25.36 10.02
N LEU A 90 -7.15 -25.25 11.25
CA LEU A 90 -6.57 -25.89 12.43
C LEU A 90 -6.54 -27.41 12.27
N HIS A 91 -7.66 -27.99 11.83
CA HIS A 91 -7.76 -29.45 11.69
C HIS A 91 -6.86 -30.00 10.59
N PHE A 92 -6.82 -29.34 9.42
CA PHE A 92 -5.96 -29.73 8.30
C PHE A 92 -4.48 -29.63 8.68
N ARG A 93 -4.09 -28.56 9.38
CA ARG A 93 -2.73 -28.38 9.88
C ARG A 93 -2.33 -29.51 10.82
N ASP A 94 -3.18 -29.85 11.78
CA ASP A 94 -2.85 -30.82 12.82
C ASP A 94 -2.76 -32.25 12.24
N LEU A 95 -3.62 -32.59 11.27
CA LEU A 95 -3.58 -33.89 10.58
C LEU A 95 -2.34 -34.04 9.67
N TYR A 96 -2.03 -33.01 8.89
CA TYR A 96 -1.01 -33.10 7.84
C TYR A 96 0.33 -32.44 8.22
N LYS A 97 0.51 -32.05 9.48
CA LYS A 97 1.70 -31.35 9.99
C LYS A 97 3.02 -31.97 9.52
N ASN A 98 3.16 -33.29 9.67
CA ASN A 98 4.38 -34.02 9.31
C ASN A 98 4.70 -33.97 7.81
N VAL A 99 3.67 -33.89 6.97
CA VAL A 99 3.78 -33.77 5.51
C VAL A 99 4.11 -32.34 5.12
N LEU A 100 3.51 -31.36 5.82
CA LEU A 100 3.65 -29.93 5.53
C LEU A 100 4.98 -29.34 6.03
N GLU A 101 5.57 -29.87 7.11
CA GLU A 101 6.88 -29.41 7.64
C GLU A 101 8.07 -29.75 6.72
N GLN A 102 7.95 -30.79 5.89
CA GLN A 102 9.02 -31.21 4.99
C GLN A 102 9.05 -30.32 3.73
N LYS A 103 9.93 -29.32 3.72
CA LYS A 103 10.11 -28.39 2.58
C LYS A 103 10.41 -29.15 1.27
N GLY A 104 9.45 -29.17 0.33
CA GLY A 104 9.66 -29.64 -1.04
C GLY A 104 8.38 -29.92 -1.85
N ALA A 105 8.21 -29.21 -2.97
CA ALA A 105 7.13 -29.41 -3.95
C ALA A 105 6.91 -30.86 -4.44
N PRO A 106 7.94 -31.69 -4.73
CA PRO A 106 7.71 -33.04 -5.27
C PRO A 106 7.09 -34.02 -4.29
N LYS A 107 7.17 -33.78 -2.97
CA LYS A 107 6.52 -34.66 -1.97
C LYS A 107 5.05 -34.29 -1.72
N LEU A 108 4.69 -33.01 -1.86
CA LEU A 108 3.28 -32.58 -1.83
C LEU A 108 2.48 -33.19 -2.99
N LEU A 109 3.13 -33.45 -4.13
CA LEU A 109 2.52 -34.10 -5.29
C LEU A 109 2.39 -35.63 -5.15
N ASN A 110 3.23 -36.25 -4.31
CA ASN A 110 3.26 -37.70 -4.13
C ASN A 110 2.35 -38.20 -2.99
N ASN A 111 1.80 -37.30 -2.19
CA ASN A 111 0.91 -37.65 -1.08
C ASN A 111 -0.54 -37.35 -1.45
N SER A 112 -1.44 -38.31 -1.24
CA SER A 112 -2.88 -38.11 -1.32
C SER A 112 -3.37 -37.45 -0.02
N PHE A 113 -3.94 -36.25 -0.12
CA PHE A 113 -4.59 -35.57 1.01
C PHE A 113 -6.06 -35.99 1.06
N GLU A 114 -6.36 -37.05 1.81
CA GLU A 114 -7.72 -37.54 2.03
C GLU A 114 -8.39 -36.75 3.17
N PHE A 115 -9.02 -35.63 2.84
CA PHE A 115 -9.65 -34.72 3.82
C PHE A 115 -11.18 -34.64 3.69
N GLU A 116 -11.77 -35.47 2.84
CA GLU A 116 -13.19 -35.38 2.47
C GLU A 116 -14.15 -35.65 3.65
N ASP A 117 -13.87 -36.68 4.46
CA ASP A 117 -14.74 -37.09 5.56
C ASP A 117 -14.67 -36.09 6.74
N ASP A 118 -13.45 -35.68 7.10
CA ASP A 118 -13.21 -34.66 8.12
C ASP A 118 -13.84 -33.32 7.72
N PHE A 119 -13.71 -32.93 6.45
CA PHE A 119 -14.35 -31.71 5.94
C PHE A 119 -15.87 -31.78 6.03
N LYS A 120 -16.49 -32.91 5.66
CA LYS A 120 -17.95 -33.09 5.77
C LYS A 120 -18.43 -33.01 7.22
N MET A 121 -17.66 -33.56 8.14
CA MET A 121 -17.95 -33.46 9.58
C MET A 121 -17.90 -31.99 10.04
N LEU A 122 -16.82 -31.27 9.75
CA LEU A 122 -16.66 -29.86 10.10
C LEU A 122 -17.72 -28.97 9.44
N LEU A 123 -18.07 -29.24 8.19
CA LEU A 123 -19.10 -28.52 7.46
C LEU A 123 -20.47 -28.70 8.12
N ARG A 124 -20.80 -29.94 8.52
CA ARG A 124 -22.05 -30.24 9.22
C ARG A 124 -22.12 -29.54 10.57
N GLU A 125 -21.05 -29.57 11.36
CA GLU A 125 -20.97 -28.86 12.64
C GLU A 125 -21.13 -27.35 12.46
N ALA A 126 -20.46 -26.77 11.46
CA ALA A 126 -20.58 -25.35 11.14
C ALA A 126 -22.01 -24.97 10.71
N GLU A 127 -22.66 -25.78 9.87
CA GLU A 127 -24.06 -25.56 9.46
C GLU A 127 -25.04 -25.69 10.63
N GLU A 128 -24.83 -26.63 11.54
CA GLU A 128 -25.62 -26.78 12.76
C GLU A 128 -25.45 -25.57 13.69
N SER A 129 -24.22 -25.09 13.86
CA SER A 129 -23.91 -23.88 14.63
C SER A 129 -24.53 -22.62 14.02
N GLY A 130 -24.63 -22.56 12.69
CA GLY A 130 -25.32 -21.49 11.95
C GLY A 130 -26.84 -21.53 12.10
N LYS A 131 -27.43 -22.73 12.21
CA LYS A 131 -28.88 -22.93 12.43
C LYS A 131 -29.32 -22.62 13.87
N ALA A 132 -28.43 -22.78 14.86
CA ALA A 132 -28.71 -22.56 16.27
C ALA A 132 -28.99 -21.09 16.66
N ARG A 133 -28.98 -20.14 15.72
CA ARG A 133 -29.34 -18.74 15.92
C ARG A 133 -30.53 -18.31 15.06
N SER A 134 -31.67 -18.97 15.19
CA SER A 134 -32.97 -18.33 14.90
C SER A 134 -33.34 -17.39 16.05
N PRO A 135 -33.88 -16.18 15.81
CA PRO A 135 -34.34 -15.32 16.90
C PRO A 135 -35.34 -16.09 17.76
N VAL A 136 -35.10 -16.13 19.08
CA VAL A 136 -36.03 -16.72 20.04
C VAL A 136 -37.39 -16.06 19.81
N ALA A 137 -38.39 -16.84 19.41
CA ALA A 137 -39.75 -16.34 19.28
C ALA A 137 -40.15 -15.63 20.57
N MET A 138 -40.64 -14.39 20.46
CA MET A 138 -41.10 -13.63 21.63
C MET A 138 -42.09 -14.50 22.43
N ARG A 139 -41.82 -14.69 23.72
CA ARG A 139 -42.70 -15.45 24.63
C ARG A 139 -44.11 -14.87 24.54
N THR A 140 -45.12 -15.73 24.48
CA THR A 140 -46.50 -15.24 24.45
C THR A 140 -46.85 -14.55 25.77
N PHE A 141 -47.81 -13.63 25.73
CA PHE A 141 -48.21 -12.81 26.89
C PHE A 141 -48.54 -13.62 28.16
N LYS A 142 -49.01 -14.87 27.99
CA LYS A 142 -49.32 -15.80 29.09
C LYS A 142 -48.08 -16.38 29.77
N GLU A 143 -46.93 -16.43 29.08
CA GLU A 143 -45.69 -17.07 29.53
C GLU A 143 -44.70 -16.10 30.19
N SER A 144 -44.98 -14.80 30.19
CA SER A 144 -44.16 -13.80 30.85
C SER A 144 -44.73 -13.46 32.24
N GLU A 145 -44.03 -13.88 33.30
CA GLU A 145 -44.38 -13.50 34.68
C GLU A 145 -44.38 -11.97 34.89
N LYS A 146 -43.61 -11.24 34.08
CA LYS A 146 -43.47 -9.79 34.18
C LYS A 146 -44.75 -9.08 33.70
N SER A 147 -45.41 -9.58 32.64
CA SER A 147 -46.68 -9.02 32.16
C SER A 147 -47.86 -9.40 33.05
N GLN A 148 -47.87 -10.59 33.66
CA GLN A 148 -48.90 -10.98 34.63
C GLN A 148 -48.86 -10.09 35.89
N LYS A 149 -47.67 -9.68 36.35
CA LYS A 149 -47.51 -8.75 37.48
C LYS A 149 -48.08 -7.37 37.16
N THR A 150 -47.93 -6.87 35.93
CA THR A 150 -48.49 -5.58 35.50
C THR A 150 -50.03 -5.61 35.46
N VAL A 151 -50.63 -6.73 35.02
CA VAL A 151 -52.09 -6.91 35.05
C VAL A 151 -52.61 -7.01 36.48
N LYS A 152 -51.91 -7.76 37.36
CA LYS A 152 -52.27 -7.86 38.78
C LYS A 152 -52.24 -6.49 39.48
N SER A 153 -51.27 -5.63 39.16
CA SER A 153 -51.18 -4.27 39.69
C SER A 153 -52.23 -3.29 39.14
N MET A 154 -52.91 -3.62 38.04
CA MET A 154 -54.03 -2.82 37.51
C MET A 154 -55.40 -3.26 38.05
N ILE A 155 -55.55 -4.52 38.46
CA ILE A 155 -56.82 -5.06 38.97
C ILE A 155 -57.06 -4.69 40.44
N GLU A 156 -56.02 -4.37 41.21
CA GLU A 156 -56.20 -3.86 42.57
C GLU A 156 -56.42 -2.35 42.58
N THR A 157 -57.68 -1.93 42.39
CA THR A 157 -58.17 -0.67 42.98
C THR A 157 -59.51 -0.86 43.68
N LYS A 158 -59.50 -0.43 44.95
CA LYS A 158 -60.61 -0.02 45.83
C LYS A 158 -61.54 -1.11 46.41
N GLY A 159 -61.24 -1.47 47.66
CA GLY A 159 -62.24 -1.87 48.65
C GLY A 159 -61.64 -1.86 50.07
N GLY A 160 -61.95 -0.79 50.82
CA GLY A 160 -61.85 -0.48 52.28
C GLY A 160 -61.07 -1.37 53.28
N ASP A 161 -60.75 -0.95 54.51
CA ASP A 161 -60.81 0.29 55.30
C ASP A 161 -60.15 -0.08 56.66
N LYS A 162 -59.78 0.94 57.47
CA LYS A 162 -59.34 0.95 58.89
C LYS A 162 -57.83 0.72 59.13
N GLY A 163 -57.09 1.55 59.86
CA GLY A 163 -57.38 2.77 60.62
C GLY A 163 -56.40 2.92 61.81
N LYS A 164 -55.89 4.16 62.02
CA LYS A 164 -55.24 4.73 63.25
C LYS A 164 -53.81 4.23 63.61
N GLU A 165 -52.83 5.00 64.08
CA GLU A 165 -52.61 6.44 64.42
C GLU A 165 -51.08 6.66 64.69
N PRO A 166 -50.55 7.85 65.07
CA PRO A 166 -49.33 8.42 64.47
C PRO A 166 -48.10 8.51 65.38
N GLY A 167 -46.92 8.82 64.80
CA GLY A 167 -45.78 9.32 65.59
C GLY A 167 -44.53 9.65 64.79
N GLY A 168 -44.10 10.93 64.85
CA GLY A 168 -42.67 11.28 64.80
C GLY A 168 -42.14 12.04 63.56
N LYS A 169 -42.29 13.37 63.54
CA LYS A 169 -41.49 14.29 62.72
C LYS A 169 -40.02 14.28 63.16
N LYS A 170 -39.06 14.29 62.21
CA LYS A 170 -38.02 15.35 62.14
C LYS A 170 -37.21 15.32 60.83
N ASN A 171 -37.25 16.48 60.19
CA ASN A 171 -36.35 16.95 59.14
C ASN A 171 -34.95 17.23 59.71
N LYS A 172 -33.87 16.86 59.01
CA LYS A 172 -32.88 17.80 58.41
C LYS A 172 -31.62 17.07 57.92
N ASN A 173 -31.23 17.46 56.71
CA ASN A 173 -29.88 17.44 56.14
C ASN A 173 -28.76 17.67 57.16
N THR A 174 -27.70 16.87 57.06
CA THR A 174 -26.32 17.36 57.01
C THR A 174 -25.39 16.32 56.39
N LYS A 175 -24.59 16.79 55.42
CA LYS A 175 -23.35 16.17 54.91
C LYS A 175 -22.44 15.76 56.06
N LYS A 176 -21.80 14.59 55.94
CA LYS A 176 -20.43 14.37 56.43
C LYS A 176 -19.69 13.39 55.52
N GLU A 177 -18.46 13.77 55.23
CA GLU A 177 -17.44 13.05 54.48
C GLU A 177 -17.10 11.71 55.15
N GLY A 178 -16.61 10.75 54.35
CA GLY A 178 -16.11 9.47 54.82
C GLY A 178 -15.28 8.79 53.76
N GLU A 179 -14.01 8.58 54.10
CA GLU A 179 -12.89 8.12 53.29
C GLU A 179 -13.02 6.70 52.71
N CYS A 180 -12.21 6.45 51.68
CA CYS A 180 -11.90 5.14 51.14
C CYS A 180 -11.26 4.23 52.20
N ASN A 181 -11.75 3.00 52.32
CA ASN A 181 -10.97 1.92 52.92
C ASN A 181 -10.85 0.75 51.94
N TRP A 182 -9.63 0.48 51.53
CA TRP A 182 -9.23 -0.70 50.75
C TRP A 182 -9.31 -1.93 51.64
N ARG A 183 -10.02 -2.98 51.20
CA ARG A 183 -9.80 -4.34 51.73
C ARG A 183 -9.01 -5.14 50.72
N ALA A 184 -7.80 -5.50 51.13
CA ALA A 184 -6.94 -6.46 50.45
C ALA A 184 -7.66 -7.82 50.35
N VAL A 185 -7.70 -8.39 49.15
CA VAL A 185 -8.11 -9.78 48.94
C VAL A 185 -6.86 -10.65 49.07
N ASP A 186 -6.85 -11.52 50.08
CA ASP A 186 -5.77 -12.45 50.35
C ASP A 186 -5.82 -13.65 49.38
N LEU A 187 -4.73 -13.80 48.64
CA LEU A 187 -4.45 -14.84 47.65
C LEU A 187 -4.03 -16.13 48.38
N ARG A 188 -4.98 -16.90 48.92
CA ARG A 188 -4.67 -18.24 49.44
C ARG A 188 -5.89 -19.16 49.62
N ARG A 189 -6.68 -19.38 48.55
CA ARG A 189 -7.63 -20.52 48.50
C ARG A 189 -8.21 -20.83 47.11
N VAL A 190 -7.36 -21.04 46.10
CA VAL A 190 -7.78 -21.71 44.86
C VAL A 190 -6.65 -22.64 44.41
N PHE A 191 -6.54 -23.79 45.07
CA PHE A 191 -5.79 -24.94 44.55
C PHE A 191 -6.69 -26.17 44.66
N SER A 192 -7.59 -26.31 43.69
CA SER A 192 -8.05 -27.59 43.17
C SER A 192 -9.11 -27.36 42.10
N ARG A 193 -8.84 -27.98 40.94
CA ARG A 193 -9.71 -28.19 39.77
C ARG A 193 -9.78 -27.03 38.76
N GLY A 194 -9.37 -27.39 37.54
CA GLY A 194 -9.08 -26.48 36.43
C GLY A 194 -10.30 -25.88 35.71
N GLY A 195 -9.98 -24.94 34.82
CA GLY A 195 -10.92 -24.25 33.94
C GLY A 195 -10.47 -22.82 33.68
N TRP A 196 -9.56 -22.63 32.73
CA TRP A 196 -9.15 -21.30 32.23
C TRP A 196 -10.09 -20.86 31.11
N SER A 197 -11.23 -20.28 31.46
CA SER A 197 -12.14 -19.65 30.49
C SER A 197 -13.01 -18.52 31.05
N ILE A 198 -12.85 -18.13 32.31
CA ILE A 198 -13.78 -17.22 33.01
C ILE A 198 -13.17 -15.86 33.41
N LEU A 199 -11.94 -15.53 33.02
CA LEU A 199 -11.29 -14.27 33.46
C LEU A 199 -11.28 -13.11 32.44
N ILE A 200 -11.76 -13.31 31.20
CA ILE A 200 -11.75 -12.24 30.17
C ILE A 200 -13.13 -11.57 30.02
N LEU A 201 -14.21 -12.23 30.44
CA LEU A 201 -15.57 -11.69 30.31
C LEU A 201 -15.89 -10.60 31.35
N ASP A 202 -15.32 -10.66 32.56
CA ASP A 202 -15.58 -9.65 33.60
C ASP A 202 -14.80 -8.34 33.40
N LEU A 203 -13.72 -8.35 32.61
CA LEU A 203 -12.90 -7.14 32.35
C LEU A 203 -13.49 -6.26 31.23
N ILE A 204 -14.23 -6.87 30.29
CA ILE A 204 -14.80 -6.17 29.12
C ILE A 204 -16.08 -5.40 29.50
N ASP A 205 -16.87 -5.90 30.45
CA ASP A 205 -18.13 -5.26 30.87
C ASP A 205 -17.91 -3.95 31.66
N SER A 206 -16.72 -3.78 32.25
CA SER A 206 -16.37 -2.58 33.02
C SER A 206 -15.89 -1.40 32.15
N ILE A 207 -15.52 -1.61 30.89
CA ILE A 207 -15.02 -0.53 30.00
C ILE A 207 -16.14 0.04 29.11
N LEU A 208 -17.18 -0.75 28.83
CA LEU A 208 -18.30 -0.34 27.97
C LEU A 208 -19.34 0.57 28.64
N SER A 209 -19.27 0.78 29.96
CA SER A 209 -20.20 1.65 30.70
C SER A 209 -19.81 3.15 30.75
N CYS A 210 -18.72 3.57 30.09
CA CYS A 210 -18.22 4.96 30.18
C CYS A 210 -18.35 5.84 28.93
N ARG A 211 -19.05 5.44 27.86
CA ARG A 211 -19.26 6.31 26.68
C ARG A 211 -20.67 6.21 26.10
N LYS A 212 -21.62 6.91 26.71
CA LYS A 212 -22.82 7.44 26.05
C LYS A 212 -23.53 8.49 26.93
N GLY A 213 -23.54 9.73 26.45
CA GLY A 213 -24.54 10.73 26.85
C GLY A 213 -23.99 12.01 27.46
N LYS A 214 -23.83 13.06 26.62
CA LYS A 214 -24.42 14.40 26.86
C LYS A 214 -24.17 15.33 25.67
N LYS A 215 -25.22 15.50 24.86
CA LYS A 215 -25.49 16.72 24.09
C LYS A 215 -26.13 17.74 25.04
N HIS A 216 -25.87 19.04 24.88
CA HIS A 216 -26.79 20.08 25.31
C HIS A 216 -26.68 21.29 24.39
N ASP A 217 -27.87 21.72 23.95
CA ASP A 217 -28.17 22.90 23.13
C ASP A 217 -28.12 24.21 23.93
N THR A 218 -28.36 25.26 23.15
CA THR A 218 -28.05 26.69 23.24
C THR A 218 -28.91 27.60 24.15
N SER A 219 -28.28 28.72 24.50
CA SER A 219 -28.77 30.12 24.53
C SER A 219 -29.42 30.78 25.78
N SER A 220 -28.80 31.93 26.11
CA SER A 220 -29.29 33.22 26.65
C SER A 220 -29.76 33.35 28.11
N PHE A 221 -29.04 34.15 28.92
CA PHE A 221 -29.43 35.53 29.32
C PHE A 221 -28.31 36.22 30.15
N ASN A 222 -28.26 37.56 30.06
CA ASN A 222 -27.31 38.55 30.64
C ASN A 222 -27.23 38.52 32.19
N SER A 223 -26.36 39.21 32.94
CA SER A 223 -25.61 40.47 32.81
C SER A 223 -24.57 40.60 33.95
N ASP A 224 -23.52 41.40 33.70
CA ASP A 224 -22.76 42.27 34.63
C ASP A 224 -22.10 41.72 35.90
N LEU A 225 -20.76 41.75 35.91
CA LEU A 225 -19.99 42.42 36.97
C LEU A 225 -18.52 42.67 36.56
N LEU A 226 -18.07 43.87 36.92
CA LEU A 226 -16.88 44.59 36.50
C LEU A 226 -15.53 44.07 37.07
N SER A 227 -14.47 44.46 36.33
CA SER A 227 -13.18 44.96 36.85
C SER A 227 -12.11 43.96 37.31
N SER A 228 -11.09 43.73 36.47
CA SER A 228 -9.76 44.37 36.64
C SER A 228 -8.78 43.95 35.53
N ARG A 229 -8.05 44.93 35.01
CA ARG A 229 -7.13 44.86 33.86
C ARG A 229 -5.69 44.90 34.39
N SER A 230 -4.83 43.96 34.02
CA SER A 230 -3.37 44.11 34.14
C SER A 230 -2.69 43.75 32.81
N LYS A 231 -1.66 44.53 32.48
CA LYS A 231 -1.14 44.80 31.13
C LYS A 231 -0.06 43.81 30.70
N SER A 232 -0.10 43.39 29.44
CA SER A 232 0.98 42.67 28.74
C SER A 232 2.12 43.61 28.28
N PRO A 233 3.41 43.20 28.29
CA PRO A 233 4.51 44.01 27.77
C PRO A 233 4.61 44.00 26.24
N LYS A 234 5.02 45.14 25.66
CA LYS A 234 5.18 45.38 24.21
C LYS A 234 6.48 44.74 23.63
N PRO A 235 6.50 44.39 22.32
CA PRO A 235 7.65 43.77 21.66
C PRO A 235 8.76 44.76 21.26
N GLN A 236 10.02 44.33 21.38
CA GLN A 236 11.22 45.05 20.93
C GLN A 236 11.56 44.72 19.45
N LYS A 237 12.11 45.71 18.74
CA LYS A 237 12.45 45.72 17.30
C LYS A 237 13.52 44.68 16.92
N PRO A 238 13.51 44.13 15.69
CA PRO A 238 14.51 43.15 15.25
C PRO A 238 15.86 43.82 14.91
N ARG A 239 16.95 43.21 15.40
CA ARG A 239 18.33 43.52 15.00
C ARG A 239 18.66 42.88 13.65
N GLU A 240 19.34 43.67 12.84
CA GLU A 240 19.85 43.40 11.49
C GLU A 240 20.80 42.19 11.46
N LYS A 241 20.53 41.21 10.57
CA LYS A 241 21.41 40.04 10.34
C LYS A 241 22.40 40.37 9.22
N GLN A 242 23.69 40.34 9.53
CA GLN A 242 24.78 40.38 8.55
C GLN A 242 24.73 39.16 7.61
N ARG A 243 25.06 39.40 6.34
CA ARG A 243 25.14 38.39 5.27
C ARG A 243 26.33 37.46 5.51
N ARG A 244 26.09 36.15 5.47
CA ARG A 244 27.14 35.12 5.52
C ARG A 244 27.69 34.91 4.10
N VAL A 245 28.98 35.18 3.92
CA VAL A 245 29.75 34.88 2.70
C VAL A 245 30.02 33.36 2.68
N TRP A 246 29.82 32.72 1.52
CA TRP A 246 30.20 31.32 1.30
C TRP A 246 31.62 31.27 0.75
N ASP A 247 32.52 30.62 1.49
CA ASP A 247 33.86 30.27 1.01
C ASP A 247 33.77 29.03 0.12
N MET A 248 34.37 29.10 -1.07
CA MET A 248 34.54 27.97 -1.99
C MET A 248 35.73 27.13 -1.51
N GLY A 249 35.49 25.94 -0.96
CA GLY A 249 36.59 25.03 -0.63
C GLY A 249 36.23 23.74 0.09
N GLY A 250 36.09 22.65 -0.69
CA GLY A 250 36.61 21.32 -0.32
C GLY A 250 35.82 20.45 0.65
N SER A 251 35.02 19.51 0.11
CA SER A 251 35.21 18.05 0.25
C SER A 251 33.96 17.34 -0.31
N SER A 252 34.18 16.43 -1.27
CA SER A 252 33.16 15.68 -1.99
C SER A 252 32.25 14.86 -1.05
N PRO A 253 30.93 15.03 -1.07
CA PRO A 253 30.03 13.97 -0.61
C PRO A 253 30.03 12.85 -1.65
N LYS A 254 30.05 11.60 -1.18
CA LYS A 254 29.98 10.38 -2.00
C LYS A 254 28.82 10.49 -2.99
N GLU A 255 29.13 10.37 -4.28
CA GLU A 255 28.16 10.30 -5.36
C GLU A 255 27.29 9.05 -5.18
N LEU A 256 26.07 9.24 -4.70
CA LEU A 256 25.08 8.18 -4.48
C LEU A 256 24.32 7.94 -5.80
N ASP A 257 24.98 7.26 -6.75
CA ASP A 257 24.33 6.84 -7.99
C ASP A 257 23.43 5.61 -7.75
N TYR A 258 22.11 5.83 -7.76
CA TYR A 258 21.08 4.80 -7.66
C TYR A 258 20.51 4.39 -9.03
N SER A 259 21.26 4.62 -10.11
CA SER A 259 20.91 4.18 -11.45
C SER A 259 21.54 2.83 -11.79
N ASP A 260 20.97 2.11 -12.75
CA ASP A 260 21.56 0.87 -13.26
C ASP A 260 22.60 1.22 -14.35
N PRO A 261 23.90 0.92 -14.14
CA PRO A 261 24.94 1.23 -15.13
C PRO A 261 24.89 0.34 -16.38
N THR A 262 24.05 -0.70 -16.42
CA THR A 262 24.09 -1.72 -17.48
C THR A 262 23.34 -1.36 -18.78
N LEU A 263 22.74 -0.18 -18.88
CA LEU A 263 21.99 0.23 -20.09
C LEU A 263 22.79 1.08 -21.09
N TYR A 264 24.08 1.35 -20.82
CA TYR A 264 24.96 2.11 -21.71
C TYR A 264 26.05 1.26 -22.36
N LEU A 265 25.73 0.08 -22.93
CA LEU A 265 26.61 -0.54 -23.94
C LEU A 265 25.91 -1.65 -24.74
N PHE A 266 25.28 -1.32 -25.88
CA PHE A 266 24.95 -2.31 -26.90
C PHE A 266 25.16 -1.75 -28.32
N LYS A 267 26.35 -2.02 -28.87
CA LYS A 267 26.75 -2.12 -30.30
C LYS A 267 28.07 -2.93 -30.26
N SER A 268 28.39 -3.96 -31.04
CA SER A 268 27.85 -4.57 -32.26
C SER A 268 28.43 -6.02 -32.38
N VAL A 269 27.81 -6.92 -33.16
CA VAL A 269 28.24 -8.32 -33.34
C VAL A 269 28.87 -8.55 -34.72
N ALA A 270 30.03 -9.26 -34.75
CA ALA A 270 30.48 -10.35 -35.68
C ALA A 270 31.96 -10.23 -36.14
N PRO A 271 32.68 -11.31 -36.58
CA PRO A 271 32.67 -12.72 -36.12
C PRO A 271 34.09 -13.43 -36.05
N ARG A 272 34.14 -14.57 -35.31
CA ARG A 272 35.09 -15.75 -35.37
C ARG A 272 36.59 -15.49 -35.00
N THR A 273 37.39 -16.38 -34.38
CA THR A 273 37.56 -17.87 -34.40
C THR A 273 38.27 -18.45 -33.15
N SER A 274 38.04 -19.75 -32.89
CA SER A 274 38.90 -20.81 -32.28
C SER A 274 39.34 -20.80 -30.80
N ASN A 275 38.88 -21.84 -30.09
CA ASN A 275 39.26 -22.44 -28.78
C ASN A 275 40.60 -23.24 -28.85
N PRO A 276 41.07 -23.94 -27.80
CA PRO A 276 41.13 -23.66 -26.35
C PRO A 276 42.51 -24.04 -25.72
N ALA A 277 42.78 -23.69 -24.46
CA ALA A 277 43.79 -24.40 -23.66
C ALA A 277 43.47 -24.38 -22.15
N LEU A 278 43.25 -25.58 -21.61
CA LEU A 278 43.32 -25.97 -20.20
C LEU A 278 44.72 -25.70 -19.63
N LEU A 279 44.82 -25.30 -18.36
CA LEU A 279 45.85 -25.82 -17.45
C LEU A 279 45.50 -25.54 -16.00
N CYS A 280 45.89 -26.50 -15.18
CA CYS A 280 45.44 -26.80 -13.83
C CYS A 280 46.63 -26.73 -12.84
N PHE A 281 46.30 -26.67 -11.55
CA PHE A 281 47.11 -26.95 -10.34
C PHE A 281 48.11 -25.89 -9.83
N PRO A 282 48.52 -25.93 -8.52
CA PRO A 282 48.15 -26.88 -7.45
C PRO A 282 47.70 -26.29 -6.10
N LEU A 283 47.02 -27.13 -5.31
CA LEU A 283 46.94 -27.04 -3.85
C LEU A 283 48.31 -27.35 -3.22
N SER A 284 48.65 -26.65 -2.14
CA SER A 284 49.66 -27.10 -1.17
C SER A 284 49.20 -26.86 0.27
N SER A 285 49.45 -27.85 1.11
CA SER A 285 49.08 -27.97 2.52
C SER A 285 50.26 -27.62 3.43
N LYS A 286 49.99 -27.06 4.62
CA LYS A 286 50.35 -27.64 5.94
C LYS A 286 50.09 -26.66 7.10
N LYS A 287 49.44 -27.22 8.15
CA LYS A 287 49.65 -27.12 9.61
C LYS A 287 49.84 -25.71 10.22
N GLY A 288 49.19 -25.32 11.31
CA GLY A 288 48.54 -26.04 12.41
C GLY A 288 48.85 -25.23 13.68
N GLY A 289 47.81 -24.79 14.39
CA GLY A 289 47.93 -23.99 15.60
C GLY A 289 46.68 -24.17 16.46
N SER A 290 46.85 -24.95 17.52
CA SER A 290 45.84 -25.38 18.49
C SER A 290 45.31 -24.21 19.32
N PHE A 291 43.99 -24.01 19.31
CA PHE A 291 43.26 -23.48 20.47
C PHE A 291 41.90 -24.18 20.55
N GLY A 292 41.92 -25.38 21.12
CA GLY A 292 40.72 -26.11 21.51
C GLY A 292 40.22 -25.63 22.87
N GLY A 293 38.91 -25.51 23.00
CA GLY A 293 38.22 -25.55 24.29
C GLY A 293 37.37 -24.33 24.62
N MET A 294 36.22 -24.17 23.93
CA MET A 294 34.97 -23.56 24.47
C MET A 294 33.80 -23.64 23.45
N PHE A 295 33.54 -24.83 22.89
CA PHE A 295 32.37 -25.08 22.02
C PHE A 295 31.53 -26.29 22.48
N GLY A 296 31.50 -26.54 23.80
CA GLY A 296 30.85 -27.71 24.39
C GLY A 296 29.56 -27.43 25.19
N MET A 297 28.98 -26.24 25.12
CA MET A 297 27.81 -25.90 25.97
C MET A 297 26.78 -24.97 25.30
N LEU A 298 26.48 -25.22 24.03
CA LEU A 298 25.29 -24.70 23.33
C LEU A 298 24.58 -25.87 22.65
N LYS A 299 24.20 -26.87 23.46
CA LYS A 299 23.32 -27.97 23.05
C LYS A 299 22.21 -28.08 24.08
N GLY A 300 21.33 -27.09 24.07
CA GLY A 300 20.16 -27.01 24.91
C GLY A 300 19.35 -25.78 24.52
N LEU A 301 18.21 -26.00 23.85
CA LEU A 301 17.20 -24.99 23.51
C LEU A 301 17.62 -23.90 22.50
N VAL A 302 17.97 -24.30 21.27
CA VAL A 302 17.47 -23.55 20.10
C VAL A 302 16.29 -24.35 19.58
N GLY A 303 15.19 -24.30 20.35
CA GLY A 303 13.90 -24.65 19.79
C GLY A 303 13.66 -23.68 18.64
N SER A 304 13.25 -24.22 17.50
CA SER A 304 12.70 -23.51 16.35
C SER A 304 11.51 -22.67 16.81
N LYS A 305 11.78 -21.55 17.49
CA LYS A 305 10.76 -20.65 18.03
C LYS A 305 10.08 -20.00 16.82
N SER A 306 8.81 -20.32 16.64
CA SER A 306 7.94 -19.64 15.69
C SER A 306 7.86 -18.17 16.05
N LEU A 307 7.87 -17.29 15.04
CA LEU A 307 7.72 -15.86 15.25
C LEU A 307 6.29 -15.54 15.70
N SER A 308 6.14 -15.04 16.93
CA SER A 308 4.89 -14.49 17.43
C SER A 308 4.77 -12.99 17.12
N PRO A 309 3.55 -12.44 17.02
CA PRO A 309 3.33 -10.99 16.85
C PRO A 309 4.00 -10.16 17.96
N GLU A 310 3.93 -10.65 19.19
CA GLU A 310 4.49 -10.01 20.40
C GLU A 310 6.01 -9.85 20.32
N ASP A 311 6.72 -10.84 19.76
CA ASP A 311 8.17 -10.80 19.59
C ASP A 311 8.59 -9.78 18.50
N MET A 312 7.73 -9.56 17.49
CA MET A 312 8.04 -8.73 16.32
C MET A 312 7.67 -7.25 16.51
N GLU A 313 6.65 -6.95 17.32
CA GLU A 313 6.13 -5.59 17.52
C GLU A 313 7.22 -4.52 17.78
N PRO A 314 8.17 -4.68 18.72
CA PRO A 314 9.16 -3.64 18.99
C PRO A 314 10.14 -3.40 17.82
N VAL A 315 10.33 -4.41 16.96
CA VAL A 315 11.16 -4.27 15.75
C VAL A 315 10.36 -3.58 14.65
N LEU A 316 9.11 -3.98 14.45
CA LEU A 316 8.21 -3.41 13.44
C LEU A 316 7.95 -1.93 13.71
N GLU A 317 7.79 -1.53 14.97
CA GLU A 317 7.65 -0.13 15.36
C GLU A 317 8.90 0.68 15.01
N LYS A 318 10.11 0.20 15.35
CA LYS A 318 11.37 0.86 14.97
C LYS A 318 11.55 0.96 13.46
N MET A 319 11.15 -0.07 12.71
CA MET A 319 11.20 -0.04 11.25
C MET A 319 10.18 0.96 10.68
N ARG A 320 8.98 1.05 11.27
CA ARG A 320 7.95 2.02 10.89
C ARG A 320 8.48 3.46 11.05
N ASP A 321 9.05 3.77 12.21
CA ASP A 321 9.64 5.08 12.49
C ASP A 321 10.81 5.40 11.54
N HIS A 322 11.65 4.40 11.25
CA HIS A 322 12.75 4.53 10.30
C HIS A 322 12.27 4.87 8.88
N LEU A 323 11.23 4.18 8.39
CA LEU A 323 10.64 4.46 7.08
C LEU A 323 10.05 5.87 7.02
N ILE A 324 9.34 6.29 8.08
CA ILE A 324 8.76 7.64 8.18
C ILE A 324 9.86 8.69 8.16
N ALA A 325 10.95 8.49 8.93
CA ALA A 325 12.09 9.40 8.96
C ALA A 325 12.78 9.54 7.58
N LYS A 326 12.72 8.49 6.76
CA LYS A 326 13.20 8.45 5.37
C LYS A 326 12.17 8.92 4.34
N ASN A 327 11.13 9.64 4.77
CA ASN A 327 10.11 10.26 3.93
C ASN A 327 9.14 9.26 3.25
N VAL A 328 8.92 8.08 3.84
CA VAL A 328 7.79 7.21 3.46
C VAL A 328 6.53 7.73 4.16
N ALA A 329 5.41 7.78 3.44
CA ALA A 329 4.15 8.22 4.01
C ALA A 329 3.73 7.34 5.21
N ALA A 330 3.25 7.97 6.29
CA ALA A 330 3.05 7.28 7.58
C ALA A 330 2.06 6.10 7.51
N ASP A 331 0.97 6.29 6.77
CA ASP A 331 -0.03 5.24 6.56
C ASP A 331 0.57 4.06 5.76
N ILE A 332 1.45 4.36 4.81
CA ILE A 332 2.11 3.34 3.97
C ILE A 332 3.15 2.58 4.79
N ALA A 333 3.96 3.27 5.59
CA ALA A 333 4.91 2.63 6.50
C ALA A 333 4.19 1.69 7.48
N SER A 334 3.05 2.11 8.01
CA SER A 334 2.22 1.28 8.89
C SER A 334 1.69 0.03 8.18
N GLN A 335 1.06 0.21 7.02
CA GLN A 335 0.53 -0.92 6.23
C GLN A 335 1.62 -1.91 5.80
N LEU A 336 2.83 -1.42 5.48
CA LEU A 336 3.98 -2.26 5.13
C LEU A 336 4.44 -3.09 6.32
N CYS A 337 4.65 -2.47 7.49
CA CYS A 337 5.04 -3.18 8.70
C CYS A 337 3.98 -4.22 9.11
N ASP A 338 2.70 -3.87 9.04
CA ASP A 338 1.61 -4.80 9.38
C ASP A 338 1.56 -5.99 8.41
N SER A 339 1.78 -5.74 7.12
CA SER A 339 1.83 -6.79 6.09
C SER A 339 3.03 -7.72 6.28
N VAL A 340 4.19 -7.17 6.66
CA VAL A 340 5.40 -7.95 7.00
C VAL A 340 5.18 -8.76 8.28
N GLY A 341 4.59 -8.17 9.32
CA GLY A 341 4.26 -8.87 10.56
C GLY A 341 3.37 -10.08 10.32
N LYS A 342 2.27 -9.89 9.57
CA LYS A 342 1.39 -11.00 9.15
C LYS A 342 2.16 -12.05 8.35
N LYS A 343 3.01 -11.65 7.40
CA LYS A 343 3.78 -12.57 6.53
C LYS A 343 4.77 -13.43 7.30
N LEU A 344 5.30 -12.93 8.42
CA LEU A 344 6.29 -13.60 9.25
C LEU A 344 5.69 -14.39 10.41
N GLU A 345 4.45 -14.11 10.81
CA GLU A 345 3.75 -14.83 11.87
C GLU A 345 3.74 -16.35 11.61
N GLY A 346 4.14 -17.12 12.62
CA GLY A 346 4.23 -18.59 12.56
C GLY A 346 5.47 -19.12 11.84
N LYS A 347 6.24 -18.29 11.11
CA LYS A 347 7.45 -18.77 10.42
C LYS A 347 8.56 -19.12 11.40
N VAL A 348 9.23 -20.24 11.12
CA VAL A 348 10.41 -20.69 11.87
C VAL A 348 11.66 -19.95 11.37
N MET A 349 12.39 -19.33 12.30
CA MET A 349 13.64 -18.65 12.01
C MET A 349 14.77 -19.63 11.66
N GLY A 350 15.72 -19.19 10.83
CA GLY A 350 16.93 -19.95 10.55
C GLY A 350 17.84 -20.02 11.80
N THR A 351 18.70 -21.03 11.85
CA THR A 351 19.56 -21.34 13.03
C THR A 351 20.44 -20.17 13.50
N PHE A 352 20.74 -19.21 12.61
CA PHE A 352 21.60 -18.06 12.89
C PHE A 352 20.93 -16.70 12.63
N THR A 353 19.60 -16.64 12.50
CA THR A 353 18.88 -15.38 12.24
C THR A 353 18.21 -14.84 13.49
N THR A 354 18.30 -13.53 13.72
CA THR A 354 17.56 -12.82 14.78
C THR A 354 16.21 -12.34 14.26
N VAL A 355 15.23 -12.13 15.16
CA VAL A 355 13.93 -11.53 14.82
C VAL A 355 14.11 -10.23 14.04
N ALA A 356 15.02 -9.37 14.50
CA ALA A 356 15.34 -8.11 13.83
C ALA A 356 15.85 -8.29 12.40
N SER A 357 16.77 -9.24 12.18
CA SER A 357 17.28 -9.53 10.83
C SER A 357 16.21 -10.10 9.90
N THR A 358 15.34 -10.97 10.42
CA THR A 358 14.25 -11.59 9.65
C THR A 358 13.21 -10.56 9.23
N VAL A 359 12.77 -9.70 10.17
CA VAL A 359 11.85 -8.59 9.89
C VAL A 359 12.47 -7.62 8.89
N LYS A 360 13.73 -7.22 9.10
CA LYS A 360 14.45 -6.30 8.19
C LYS A 360 14.55 -6.86 6.78
N GLN A 361 14.89 -8.15 6.64
CA GLN A 361 15.00 -8.82 5.35
C GLN A 361 13.64 -8.93 4.66
N ALA A 362 12.60 -9.35 5.38
CA ALA A 362 11.26 -9.46 4.82
C ALA A 362 10.70 -8.10 4.37
N LEU A 363 10.94 -7.04 5.15
CA LEU A 363 10.58 -5.67 4.79
C LEU A 363 11.35 -5.19 3.57
N HIS A 364 12.66 -5.44 3.51
CA HIS A 364 13.47 -5.16 2.33
C HIS A 364 12.89 -5.83 1.07
N ASP A 365 12.56 -7.12 1.15
CA ASP A 365 12.06 -7.87 -0.01
C ASP A 365 10.67 -7.36 -0.45
N SER A 366 9.79 -7.03 0.50
CA SER A 366 8.50 -6.39 0.21
C SER A 366 8.67 -5.02 -0.46
N LEU A 367 9.60 -4.18 0.01
CA LEU A 367 9.89 -2.87 -0.60
C LEU A 367 10.42 -3.01 -2.03
N VAL A 368 11.31 -3.97 -2.29
CA VAL A 368 11.82 -4.25 -3.65
C VAL A 368 10.68 -4.68 -4.56
N GLN A 369 9.78 -5.55 -4.07
CA GLN A 369 8.63 -6.02 -4.83
C GLN A 369 7.65 -4.88 -5.19
N ILE A 370 7.50 -3.88 -4.32
CA ILE A 370 6.63 -2.71 -4.57
C ILE A 370 7.23 -1.78 -5.62
N LEU A 371 8.54 -1.52 -5.56
CA LEU A 371 9.24 -0.69 -6.55
C LEU A 371 9.40 -1.40 -7.90
N GLN A 372 9.33 -2.73 -7.93
CA GLN A 372 9.35 -3.49 -9.17
C GLN A 372 8.00 -3.40 -9.87
N PRO A 373 7.94 -2.80 -11.06
CA PRO A 373 6.66 -2.58 -11.71
C PRO A 373 6.11 -3.88 -12.28
N LYS A 374 4.80 -4.09 -12.09
CA LYS A 374 4.06 -5.21 -12.69
C LYS A 374 3.97 -5.09 -14.20
N ARG A 375 4.00 -3.86 -14.71
CA ARG A 375 4.00 -3.51 -16.14
C ARG A 375 5.35 -2.92 -16.50
N ARG A 376 6.06 -3.54 -17.46
CA ARG A 376 7.24 -2.93 -18.07
C ARG A 376 6.76 -1.82 -19.00
N VAL A 377 7.32 -0.62 -18.84
CA VAL A 377 7.14 0.50 -19.77
C VAL A 377 8.44 0.60 -20.55
N ASP A 378 8.39 0.23 -21.82
CA ASP A 378 9.52 0.30 -22.75
C ASP A 378 9.18 1.32 -23.83
N ILE A 379 9.51 2.58 -23.56
CA ILE A 379 9.15 3.70 -24.43
C ILE A 379 9.75 3.53 -25.82
N LEU A 380 11.00 3.06 -25.93
CA LEU A 380 11.67 2.94 -27.23
C LEU A 380 10.95 1.92 -28.11
N ARG A 381 10.62 0.75 -27.54
CA ARG A 381 9.84 -0.27 -28.24
C ARG A 381 8.45 0.24 -28.63
N ASP A 382 7.75 0.88 -27.70
CA ASP A 382 6.40 1.36 -27.95
C ASP A 382 6.36 2.46 -29.03
N VAL A 383 7.42 3.29 -29.11
CA VAL A 383 7.60 4.27 -30.20
C VAL A 383 7.80 3.57 -31.54
N MET A 384 8.63 2.53 -31.61
CA MET A 384 8.82 1.74 -32.85
C MET A 384 7.52 1.07 -33.29
N ASP A 385 6.73 0.53 -32.36
CA ASP A 385 5.42 -0.06 -32.66
C ASP A 385 4.42 0.98 -33.17
N ALA A 386 4.45 2.23 -32.67
CA ALA A 386 3.65 3.34 -33.18
C ALA A 386 4.11 3.80 -34.58
N GLN A 387 5.42 3.87 -34.83
CA GLN A 387 5.98 4.16 -36.16
C GLN A 387 5.51 3.14 -37.20
N ASN A 388 5.49 1.85 -36.86
CA ASN A 388 4.97 0.79 -37.73
C ASN A 388 3.48 1.00 -38.10
N GLN A 389 2.73 1.66 -37.22
CA GLN A 389 1.33 2.05 -37.45
C GLN A 389 1.18 3.41 -38.16
N ARG A 390 2.29 4.04 -38.60
CA ARG A 390 2.33 5.36 -39.25
C ARG A 390 1.62 6.46 -38.45
N ARG A 391 1.85 6.46 -37.14
CA ARG A 391 1.35 7.50 -36.23
C ARG A 391 2.47 7.89 -35.25
N PRO A 392 2.46 9.14 -34.75
CA PRO A 392 3.37 9.52 -33.68
C PRO A 392 3.00 8.79 -32.37
N PHE A 393 4.00 8.56 -31.53
CA PHE A 393 3.81 8.14 -30.14
C PHE A 393 3.59 9.35 -29.25
N VAL A 394 2.48 9.42 -28.52
CA VAL A 394 2.07 10.62 -27.77
C VAL A 394 2.25 10.41 -26.27
N ILE A 395 3.10 11.23 -25.65
CA ILE A 395 3.36 11.22 -24.20
C ILE A 395 2.82 12.52 -23.57
N THR A 396 1.95 12.39 -22.57
CA THR A 396 1.43 13.55 -21.83
C THR A 396 2.07 13.66 -20.46
N PHE A 397 2.61 14.83 -20.14
CA PHE A 397 3.18 15.14 -18.83
C PHE A 397 2.18 15.92 -17.98
N CYS A 398 1.81 15.38 -16.82
CA CYS A 398 0.92 16.03 -15.86
C CYS A 398 1.50 16.01 -14.45
N GLY A 399 0.99 16.86 -13.55
CA GLY A 399 1.46 16.95 -12.17
C GLY A 399 1.32 18.34 -11.59
N VAL A 400 1.63 18.48 -10.30
CA VAL A 400 1.44 19.73 -9.55
C VAL A 400 2.43 20.84 -9.98
N ASN A 401 2.28 22.02 -9.39
CA ASN A 401 3.11 23.18 -9.73
C ASN A 401 4.56 22.99 -9.28
N GLY A 402 5.52 23.43 -10.09
CA GLY A 402 6.93 23.51 -9.68
C GLY A 402 7.71 22.19 -9.55
N VAL A 403 7.09 21.04 -9.89
CA VAL A 403 7.74 19.71 -9.86
C VAL A 403 8.69 19.44 -11.04
N GLY A 404 8.84 20.36 -11.99
CA GLY A 404 9.81 20.21 -13.09
C GLY A 404 9.31 19.43 -14.32
N LYS A 405 8.01 19.55 -14.67
CA LYS A 405 7.41 18.98 -15.90
C LYS A 405 8.17 19.37 -17.17
N SER A 406 8.20 20.65 -17.50
CA SER A 406 8.84 21.18 -18.71
C SER A 406 10.33 20.82 -18.80
N THR A 407 11.04 20.87 -17.67
CA THR A 407 12.47 20.53 -17.61
C THR A 407 12.71 19.05 -17.91
N ASN A 408 11.99 18.14 -17.24
CA ASN A 408 12.19 16.70 -17.47
C ASN A 408 11.62 16.24 -18.81
N LEU A 409 10.62 16.93 -19.36
CA LEU A 409 10.20 16.76 -20.75
C LEU A 409 11.35 17.07 -21.71
N ALA A 410 12.11 18.15 -21.48
CA ALA A 410 13.28 18.46 -22.30
C ALA A 410 14.41 17.41 -22.15
N LYS A 411 14.62 16.87 -20.94
CA LYS A 411 15.56 15.75 -20.75
C LYS A 411 15.12 14.49 -21.50
N ILE A 412 13.83 14.15 -21.45
CA ILE A 412 13.28 13.01 -22.19
C ILE A 412 13.35 13.26 -23.70
N SER A 413 13.17 14.51 -24.15
CA SER A 413 13.39 14.89 -25.55
C SER A 413 14.83 14.61 -25.97
N TYR A 414 15.81 15.05 -25.17
CA TYR A 414 17.22 14.77 -25.40
C TYR A 414 17.49 13.26 -25.46
N TRP A 415 17.01 12.50 -24.48
CA TRP A 415 17.16 11.04 -24.45
C TRP A 415 16.53 10.35 -25.68
N LEU A 416 15.36 10.79 -26.16
CA LEU A 416 14.74 10.25 -27.37
C LEU A 416 15.56 10.54 -28.62
N ILE A 417 16.12 11.75 -28.74
CA ILE A 417 16.95 12.16 -29.88
C ILE A 417 18.27 11.38 -29.90
N GLU A 418 18.90 11.18 -28.74
CA GLU A 418 20.08 10.31 -28.59
C GLU A 418 19.79 8.85 -29.02
N ASN A 419 18.54 8.41 -28.92
CA ASN A 419 18.08 7.11 -29.42
C ASN A 419 17.59 7.14 -30.88
N GLY A 420 17.77 8.26 -31.59
CA GLY A 420 17.50 8.40 -33.03
C GLY A 420 16.06 8.77 -33.38
N PHE A 421 15.23 9.19 -32.43
CA PHE A 421 13.86 9.62 -32.68
C PHE A 421 13.73 11.13 -32.86
N THR A 422 12.78 11.53 -33.70
CA THR A 422 12.37 12.93 -33.88
C THR A 422 11.23 13.27 -32.92
N VAL A 423 11.27 14.48 -32.35
CA VAL A 423 10.39 14.90 -31.26
C VAL A 423 9.69 16.22 -31.58
N LEU A 424 8.37 16.22 -31.51
CA LEU A 424 7.57 17.45 -31.47
C LEU A 424 7.16 17.75 -30.03
N ILE A 425 7.55 18.91 -29.52
CA ILE A 425 7.14 19.41 -28.21
C ILE A 425 5.86 20.22 -28.40
N ALA A 426 4.75 19.82 -27.78
CA ALA A 426 3.49 20.55 -27.78
C ALA A 426 3.38 21.42 -26.51
N ALA A 427 3.40 22.75 -26.68
CA ALA A 427 3.29 23.70 -25.59
C ALA A 427 1.83 23.91 -25.17
N CYS A 428 1.34 23.07 -24.27
CA CYS A 428 -0.03 23.13 -23.74
C CYS A 428 -0.13 23.81 -22.35
N ASP A 429 0.96 24.33 -21.79
CA ASP A 429 0.95 25.27 -20.65
C ASP A 429 0.64 26.69 -21.16
N THR A 430 -0.66 26.97 -21.36
CA THR A 430 -1.15 28.27 -21.84
C THR A 430 -1.49 29.25 -20.72
N PHE A 431 -1.26 28.87 -19.46
CA PHE A 431 -1.67 29.64 -18.28
C PHE A 431 -0.50 30.36 -17.61
N ARG A 432 0.67 29.71 -17.48
CA ARG A 432 1.82 30.27 -16.78
C ARG A 432 2.64 31.18 -17.69
N ALA A 433 2.89 32.40 -17.25
CA ALA A 433 3.75 33.34 -17.98
C ALA A 433 5.17 32.78 -18.17
N GLY A 434 5.70 32.88 -19.39
CA GLY A 434 7.04 32.40 -19.75
C GLY A 434 7.14 30.90 -19.99
N ALA A 435 6.05 30.12 -19.89
CA ALA A 435 6.08 28.67 -20.11
C ALA A 435 6.44 28.32 -21.56
N VAL A 436 5.91 29.06 -22.53
CA VAL A 436 6.22 28.88 -23.95
C VAL A 436 7.68 29.27 -24.23
N GLU A 437 8.15 30.40 -23.71
CA GLU A 437 9.54 30.85 -23.86
C GLU A 437 10.53 29.85 -23.23
N GLN A 438 10.15 29.23 -22.11
CA GLN A 438 10.94 28.16 -21.48
C GLN A 438 11.13 26.98 -22.43
N LEU A 439 10.06 26.47 -23.04
CA LEU A 439 10.13 25.38 -24.01
C LEU A 439 10.86 25.79 -25.30
N ARG A 440 10.68 27.04 -25.76
CA ARG A 440 11.40 27.59 -26.93
C ARG A 440 12.90 27.63 -26.68
N THR A 441 13.32 27.95 -25.46
CA THR A 441 14.74 27.90 -25.06
C THR A 441 15.28 26.47 -25.09
N HIS A 442 14.53 25.51 -24.55
CA HIS A 442 14.89 24.09 -24.63
C HIS A 442 15.01 23.61 -26.07
N GLN A 443 14.05 23.92 -26.94
CA GLN A 443 14.09 23.57 -28.36
C GLN A 443 15.36 24.14 -29.04
N ARG A 444 15.70 25.41 -28.80
CA ARG A 444 16.91 26.03 -29.37
C ARG A 444 18.18 25.32 -28.91
N HIS A 445 18.30 25.02 -27.61
CA HIS A 445 19.46 24.32 -27.08
C HIS A 445 19.55 22.88 -27.62
N LEU A 446 18.44 22.16 -27.68
CA LEU A 446 18.42 20.79 -28.22
C LEU A 446 18.78 20.77 -29.72
N ASN A 447 18.30 21.71 -30.52
CA ASN A 447 18.72 21.84 -31.92
C ASN A 447 20.18 22.30 -32.08
N ALA A 448 20.74 23.02 -31.10
CA ALA A 448 22.17 23.35 -31.12
C ALA A 448 23.05 22.13 -30.79
N LEU A 449 22.57 21.23 -29.93
CA LEU A 449 23.23 19.95 -29.63
C LEU A 449 23.05 18.92 -30.76
N HIS A 450 21.91 18.96 -31.44
CA HIS A 450 21.53 18.04 -32.51
C HIS A 450 21.18 18.80 -33.80
N PRO A 451 22.17 19.41 -34.46
CA PRO A 451 21.93 20.27 -35.60
C PRO A 451 21.55 19.43 -36.83
N PRO A 452 20.71 19.94 -37.75
CA PRO A 452 20.18 19.17 -38.89
C PRO A 452 21.24 18.48 -39.74
N GLU A 453 22.44 19.06 -39.84
CA GLU A 453 23.58 18.51 -40.57
C GLU A 453 24.00 17.14 -40.05
N GLN A 454 23.83 16.87 -38.76
CA GLN A 454 24.11 15.57 -38.13
C GLN A 454 22.96 14.56 -38.31
N HIS A 455 21.79 15.02 -38.76
CA HIS A 455 20.56 14.24 -38.86
C HIS A 455 19.96 14.24 -40.29
N GLY A 456 20.83 14.22 -41.30
CA GLY A 456 20.41 14.10 -42.71
C GLY A 456 19.63 15.31 -43.23
N GLY A 457 19.92 16.50 -42.70
CA GLY A 457 19.27 17.76 -43.07
C GLY A 457 17.89 17.98 -42.45
N ARG A 458 17.48 17.14 -41.48
CA ARG A 458 16.16 17.21 -40.85
C ARG A 458 16.24 17.83 -39.46
N LEU A 459 15.20 18.59 -39.10
CA LEU A 459 15.01 19.07 -37.73
C LEU A 459 14.58 17.89 -36.85
N VAL A 460 15.36 17.60 -35.81
CA VAL A 460 15.02 16.52 -34.87
C VAL A 460 14.09 16.97 -33.75
N VAL A 461 14.06 18.27 -33.43
CA VAL A 461 13.13 18.81 -32.44
C VAL A 461 12.47 20.10 -32.89
N GLN A 462 11.15 20.17 -32.71
CA GLN A 462 10.35 21.34 -33.03
C GLN A 462 9.35 21.63 -31.92
N LEU A 463 9.05 22.92 -31.70
CA LEU A 463 8.00 23.36 -30.80
C LEU A 463 6.72 23.65 -31.59
N TYR A 464 5.60 23.08 -31.14
CA TYR A 464 4.27 23.45 -31.55
C TYR A 464 3.62 24.33 -30.48
N GLU A 465 3.24 25.55 -30.85
CA GLU A 465 2.64 26.52 -29.94
C GLU A 465 1.56 27.38 -30.63
N LYS A 466 0.64 27.93 -29.84
CA LYS A 466 -0.40 28.89 -30.28
C LYS A 466 -0.51 30.12 -29.37
N GLY A 467 0.56 30.41 -28.61
CA GLY A 467 0.57 31.45 -27.58
C GLY A 467 -0.30 31.12 -26.36
N TYR A 468 -0.53 32.14 -25.53
CA TYR A 468 -1.21 32.02 -24.23
C TYR A 468 -2.74 32.12 -24.33
N GLY A 469 -3.45 31.63 -23.30
CA GLY A 469 -4.91 31.76 -23.17
C GLY A 469 -5.76 30.89 -24.10
N LYS A 470 -5.16 29.93 -24.80
CA LYS A 470 -5.82 28.99 -25.71
C LYS A 470 -6.18 27.67 -25.01
N ASP A 471 -7.15 26.94 -25.56
CA ASP A 471 -7.53 25.61 -25.04
C ASP A 471 -6.39 24.60 -25.26
N ALA A 472 -5.84 24.10 -24.14
CA ALA A 472 -4.74 23.15 -24.13
C ALA A 472 -5.10 21.84 -24.87
N ALA A 473 -6.35 21.39 -24.77
CA ALA A 473 -6.81 20.16 -25.43
C ALA A 473 -6.80 20.30 -26.96
N GLY A 474 -7.18 21.47 -27.47
CA GLY A 474 -7.14 21.79 -28.90
C GLY A 474 -5.72 21.92 -29.42
N ILE A 475 -4.81 22.56 -28.68
CA ILE A 475 -3.39 22.65 -29.07
C ILE A 475 -2.78 21.24 -29.18
N ALA A 476 -3.03 20.37 -28.21
CA ALA A 476 -2.53 19.00 -28.24
C ALA A 476 -3.05 18.24 -29.48
N MET A 477 -4.34 18.37 -29.79
CA MET A 477 -4.96 17.73 -30.96
C MET A 477 -4.31 18.19 -32.27
N GLU A 478 -4.14 19.50 -32.43
CA GLU A 478 -3.49 20.06 -33.62
C GLU A 478 -2.01 19.67 -33.70
N ALA A 479 -1.29 19.62 -32.58
CA ALA A 479 0.10 19.20 -32.53
C ALA A 479 0.28 17.74 -32.94
N ILE A 480 -0.61 16.84 -32.50
CA ILE A 480 -0.60 15.43 -32.90
C ILE A 480 -0.87 15.29 -34.40
N ALA A 481 -1.84 16.04 -34.94
CA ALA A 481 -2.11 16.06 -36.38
C ALA A 481 -0.92 16.62 -37.18
N TYR A 482 -0.30 17.69 -36.69
CA TYR A 482 0.90 18.28 -37.28
C TYR A 482 2.07 17.29 -37.29
N ALA A 483 2.34 16.62 -36.17
CA ALA A 483 3.36 15.59 -36.05
C ALA A 483 3.17 14.46 -37.05
N ARG A 484 1.93 13.99 -37.22
CA ARG A 484 1.60 12.95 -38.20
C ARG A 484 1.89 13.40 -39.63
N ASN A 485 1.55 14.65 -39.97
CA ASN A 485 1.75 15.18 -41.32
C ASN A 485 3.21 15.47 -41.63
N GLN A 486 4.00 15.90 -40.64
CA GLN A 486 5.43 16.17 -40.76
C GLN A 486 6.31 14.94 -40.44
N ALA A 487 5.69 13.79 -40.14
CA ALA A 487 6.36 12.54 -39.79
C ALA A 487 7.34 12.66 -38.61
N PHE A 488 6.94 13.35 -37.54
CA PHE A 488 7.62 13.26 -36.25
C PHE A 488 7.28 11.94 -35.55
N ASP A 489 8.26 11.32 -34.92
CA ASP A 489 8.11 10.01 -34.28
C ASP A 489 7.38 10.11 -32.94
N VAL A 490 7.69 11.16 -32.17
CA VAL A 490 7.17 11.33 -30.81
C VAL A 490 6.57 12.73 -30.63
N VAL A 491 5.44 12.81 -29.93
CA VAL A 491 4.85 14.07 -29.45
C VAL A 491 4.90 14.10 -27.94
N LEU A 492 5.55 15.12 -27.38
CA LEU A 492 5.60 15.36 -25.93
C LEU A 492 4.71 16.54 -25.57
N VAL A 493 3.63 16.28 -24.84
CA VAL A 493 2.64 17.29 -24.45
C VAL A 493 2.98 17.83 -23.07
N ASP A 494 3.45 19.08 -23.00
CA ASP A 494 3.69 19.79 -21.74
C ASP A 494 2.40 20.44 -21.24
N THR A 495 1.91 20.04 -20.07
CA THR A 495 0.69 20.63 -19.51
C THR A 495 0.99 21.59 -18.38
N ALA A 496 0.12 22.59 -18.18
CA ALA A 496 0.21 23.48 -17.02
C ALA A 496 0.18 22.68 -15.70
N GLY A 497 0.92 23.15 -14.72
CA GLY A 497 0.81 22.63 -13.35
C GLY A 497 -0.54 22.98 -12.74
N ARG A 498 -1.05 22.09 -11.88
CA ARG A 498 -2.34 22.27 -11.22
C ARG A 498 -2.37 21.54 -9.88
N MET A 499 -3.01 22.15 -8.89
CA MET A 499 -3.28 21.50 -7.61
C MET A 499 -4.34 20.43 -7.79
N GLN A 500 -4.20 19.33 -7.05
CA GLN A 500 -5.08 18.17 -7.13
C GLN A 500 -6.54 18.46 -6.73
N ASP A 501 -6.77 19.50 -5.93
CA ASP A 501 -8.10 19.94 -5.49
C ASP A 501 -8.77 20.96 -6.42
N ASN A 502 -8.08 21.42 -7.46
CA ASN A 502 -8.61 22.42 -8.37
C ASN A 502 -9.51 21.78 -9.44
N ALA A 503 -10.79 21.59 -9.12
CA ALA A 503 -11.74 20.92 -9.99
C ALA A 503 -11.76 21.46 -11.44
N PRO A 504 -11.89 22.78 -11.72
CA PRO A 504 -11.87 23.28 -13.11
C PRO A 504 -10.61 22.91 -13.89
N LEU A 505 -9.43 23.03 -13.28
CA LEU A 505 -8.16 22.70 -13.95
C LEU A 505 -7.97 21.18 -14.12
N MET A 506 -8.49 20.38 -13.18
CA MET A 506 -8.47 18.92 -13.27
C MET A 506 -9.44 18.41 -14.33
N THR A 507 -10.65 18.98 -14.45
CA THR A 507 -11.57 18.67 -15.55
C THR A 507 -10.96 19.02 -16.91
N ALA A 508 -10.26 20.15 -17.02
CA ALA A 508 -9.56 20.52 -18.25
C ALA A 508 -8.42 19.53 -18.59
N LEU A 509 -7.69 19.03 -17.59
CA LEU A 509 -6.66 18.00 -17.80
C LEU A 509 -7.27 16.69 -18.29
N ALA A 510 -8.34 16.23 -17.62
CA ALA A 510 -9.03 15.00 -17.98
C ALA A 510 -9.63 15.08 -19.39
N LYS A 511 -10.22 16.24 -19.76
CA LYS A 511 -10.66 16.50 -21.13
C LYS A 511 -9.50 16.39 -22.12
N LEU A 512 -8.34 16.99 -21.84
CA LEU A 512 -7.17 16.91 -22.71
C LEU A 512 -6.75 15.45 -22.94
N ILE A 513 -6.65 14.66 -21.88
CA ILE A 513 -6.23 13.25 -21.97
C ILE A 513 -7.32 12.41 -22.68
N ALA A 514 -8.59 12.59 -22.35
CA ALA A 514 -9.70 11.83 -22.92
C ALA A 514 -9.89 12.10 -24.42
N VAL A 515 -9.76 13.35 -24.85
CA VAL A 515 -9.93 13.74 -26.26
C VAL A 515 -8.74 13.32 -27.11
N ASN A 516 -7.52 13.44 -26.58
CA ASN A 516 -6.30 13.19 -27.35
C ASN A 516 -5.78 11.75 -27.26
N MET A 517 -6.30 10.96 -26.31
CA MET A 517 -5.97 9.53 -26.14
C MET A 517 -4.45 9.26 -26.22
N PRO A 518 -3.63 9.89 -25.36
CA PRO A 518 -2.18 9.69 -25.41
C PRO A 518 -1.80 8.23 -25.16
N ASP A 519 -0.70 7.79 -25.78
CA ASP A 519 -0.17 6.44 -25.60
C ASP A 519 0.33 6.22 -24.17
N LEU A 520 0.94 7.26 -23.58
CA LEU A 520 1.51 7.21 -22.24
C LEU A 520 1.20 8.51 -21.45
N VAL A 521 0.60 8.37 -20.28
CA VAL A 521 0.40 9.48 -19.33
C VAL A 521 1.42 9.37 -18.20
N LEU A 522 2.34 10.34 -18.15
CA LEU A 522 3.38 10.43 -17.13
C LEU A 522 3.04 11.47 -16.08
N PHE A 523 2.89 11.02 -14.84
CA PHE A 523 2.80 11.89 -13.68
C PHE A 523 4.18 12.31 -13.22
N VAL A 524 4.43 13.61 -13.16
CA VAL A 524 5.68 14.18 -12.67
C VAL A 524 5.50 14.57 -11.21
N GLY A 525 6.22 13.89 -10.32
CA GLY A 525 6.26 14.16 -8.89
C GLY A 525 7.67 14.55 -8.45
N GLU A 526 7.81 15.28 -7.36
CA GLU A 526 9.11 15.57 -6.75
C GLU A 526 9.39 14.65 -5.57
N ALA A 527 10.65 14.26 -5.41
CA ALA A 527 11.07 13.34 -4.35
C ALA A 527 11.01 13.96 -2.95
N LEU A 528 10.98 15.29 -2.86
CA LEU A 528 10.84 16.05 -1.62
C LEU A 528 9.46 15.92 -0.98
N VAL A 529 8.45 15.51 -1.76
CA VAL A 529 7.07 15.40 -1.27
C VAL A 529 6.94 14.14 -0.41
N GLY A 530 6.50 14.33 0.83
CA GLY A 530 6.17 13.24 1.77
C GLY A 530 4.73 12.74 1.59
N ASN A 531 3.91 12.89 2.63
CA ASN A 531 2.53 12.38 2.66
C ASN A 531 1.64 12.89 1.51
N GLU A 532 1.85 14.12 1.03
CA GLU A 532 1.07 14.71 -0.06
C GLU A 532 1.23 13.97 -1.39
N ALA A 533 2.28 13.15 -1.56
CA ALA A 533 2.49 12.39 -2.78
C ALA A 533 1.32 11.42 -3.03
N VAL A 534 0.78 10.85 -1.95
CA VAL A 534 -0.36 9.94 -1.99
C VAL A 534 -1.61 10.69 -2.45
N ASP A 535 -1.93 11.82 -1.81
CA ASP A 535 -3.13 12.60 -2.11
C ASP A 535 -3.13 13.11 -3.55
N GLN A 536 -1.98 13.62 -4.02
CA GLN A 536 -1.81 14.08 -5.39
C GLN A 536 -2.12 12.98 -6.41
N LEU A 537 -1.49 11.82 -6.31
CA LEU A 537 -1.67 10.74 -7.28
C LEU A 537 -3.10 10.15 -7.24
N VAL A 538 -3.70 10.00 -6.06
CA VAL A 538 -5.07 9.51 -5.91
C VAL A 538 -6.05 10.45 -6.60
N LYS A 539 -6.00 11.74 -6.27
CA LYS A 539 -6.93 12.73 -6.83
C LYS A 539 -6.70 12.97 -8.32
N PHE A 540 -5.45 12.90 -8.81
CA PHE A 540 -5.19 12.95 -10.25
C PHE A 540 -5.84 11.77 -10.97
N ASN A 541 -5.59 10.53 -10.53
CA ASN A 541 -6.21 9.36 -11.15
C ASN A 541 -7.75 9.39 -11.05
N GLN A 542 -8.28 9.80 -9.91
CA GLN A 542 -9.72 9.94 -9.71
C GLN A 542 -10.32 10.96 -10.69
N ALA A 543 -9.73 12.15 -10.81
CA ALA A 543 -10.21 13.16 -11.76
C ALA A 543 -10.14 12.69 -13.22
N LEU A 544 -9.10 11.93 -13.59
CA LEU A 544 -9.01 11.32 -14.92
C LEU A 544 -10.09 10.26 -15.15
N ALA A 545 -10.46 9.50 -14.12
CA ALA A 545 -11.54 8.52 -14.19
C ALA A 545 -12.92 9.19 -14.27
N ASP A 546 -13.21 10.10 -13.33
CA ASP A 546 -14.52 10.73 -13.13
C ASP A 546 -14.94 11.60 -14.33
N HIS A 547 -13.97 12.20 -15.01
CA HIS A 547 -14.21 13.06 -16.18
C HIS A 547 -13.92 12.35 -17.51
N SER A 548 -13.68 11.05 -17.50
CA SER A 548 -13.64 10.25 -18.73
C SER A 548 -15.05 9.86 -19.14
N MET A 549 -15.34 9.94 -20.44
CA MET A 549 -16.59 9.44 -21.03
C MET A 549 -16.48 7.98 -21.50
N SER A 550 -15.35 7.32 -21.23
CA SER A 550 -15.05 5.95 -21.66
C SER A 550 -15.28 4.95 -20.52
N ASP A 551 -15.82 3.77 -20.85
CA ASP A 551 -15.95 2.64 -19.90
C ASP A 551 -14.60 2.20 -19.32
N LYS A 552 -13.50 2.50 -20.02
CA LYS A 552 -12.12 2.30 -19.57
C LYS A 552 -11.38 3.64 -19.64
N PRO A 553 -11.33 4.41 -18.53
CA PRO A 553 -10.65 5.69 -18.50
C PRO A 553 -9.14 5.53 -18.68
N ARG A 554 -8.50 6.50 -19.35
CA ARG A 554 -7.04 6.61 -19.39
C ARG A 554 -6.54 7.22 -18.09
N LEU A 555 -5.85 6.41 -17.30
CA LEU A 555 -5.24 6.81 -16.04
C LEU A 555 -3.75 7.13 -16.23
N ILE A 556 -3.07 7.50 -15.15
CA ILE A 556 -1.62 7.62 -15.13
C ILE A 556 -1.00 6.24 -15.37
N ASP A 557 -0.07 6.16 -16.32
CA ASP A 557 0.61 4.92 -16.72
C ASP A 557 2.02 4.80 -16.12
N GLY A 558 2.62 5.91 -15.70
CA GLY A 558 3.96 5.94 -15.14
C GLY A 558 4.28 7.22 -14.41
N ILE A 559 5.35 7.18 -13.61
CA ILE A 559 5.80 8.28 -12.76
C ILE A 559 7.19 8.74 -13.21
N VAL A 560 7.41 10.05 -13.28
CA VAL A 560 8.72 10.68 -13.37
C VAL A 560 9.02 11.32 -12.02
N LEU A 561 10.00 10.77 -11.31
CA LEU A 561 10.38 11.25 -9.98
C LEU A 561 11.52 12.26 -10.11
N THR A 562 11.31 13.50 -9.70
CA THR A 562 12.24 14.61 -9.95
C THR A 562 12.87 15.11 -8.65
N LYS A 563 13.89 15.98 -8.78
CA LYS A 563 14.63 16.57 -7.65
C LYS A 563 15.22 15.51 -6.73
N PHE A 564 15.58 14.36 -7.30
CA PHE A 564 16.09 13.24 -6.52
C PHE A 564 17.48 13.55 -5.94
N ASP A 565 18.21 14.47 -6.56
CA ASP A 565 19.46 15.07 -6.09
C ASP A 565 19.32 15.85 -4.77
N THR A 566 18.11 16.22 -4.38
CA THR A 566 17.88 17.08 -3.20
C THR A 566 17.53 16.32 -1.92
N ILE A 567 17.33 15.00 -1.99
CA ILE A 567 16.75 14.21 -0.88
C ILE A 567 17.74 13.29 -0.17
N ASP A 568 19.04 13.32 -0.49
CA ASP A 568 20.08 12.45 0.07
C ASP A 568 19.64 10.96 0.15
N ASP A 569 19.29 10.49 1.34
CA ASP A 569 18.83 9.12 1.63
C ASP A 569 17.32 9.02 1.94
N LYS A 570 16.58 10.14 1.90
CA LYS A 570 15.13 10.23 2.16
C LYS A 570 14.31 9.88 0.93
N VAL A 571 14.56 8.69 0.39
CA VAL A 571 14.01 8.18 -0.87
C VAL A 571 12.57 7.63 -0.76
N GLY A 572 11.92 7.77 0.41
CA GLY A 572 10.62 7.17 0.71
C GLY A 572 9.44 7.67 -0.11
N ALA A 573 9.56 8.83 -0.77
CA ALA A 573 8.56 9.33 -1.71
C ALA A 573 8.33 8.34 -2.87
N ALA A 574 9.39 7.69 -3.36
CA ALA A 574 9.32 6.69 -4.42
C ALA A 574 8.43 5.49 -4.03
N ILE A 575 8.60 5.00 -2.79
CA ILE A 575 7.78 3.92 -2.24
C ILE A 575 6.32 4.35 -2.15
N SER A 576 6.08 5.55 -1.62
CA SER A 576 4.71 6.05 -1.39
C SER A 576 3.92 6.18 -2.69
N MET A 577 4.55 6.68 -3.76
CA MET A 577 3.91 6.85 -5.07
C MET A 577 3.63 5.50 -5.76
N THR A 578 4.59 4.59 -5.75
CA THR A 578 4.46 3.26 -6.39
C THR A 578 3.49 2.34 -5.65
N TYR A 579 3.48 2.37 -4.31
CA TYR A 579 2.60 1.53 -3.49
C TYR A 579 1.12 1.81 -3.78
N ILE A 580 0.74 3.09 -3.86
CA ILE A 580 -0.65 3.50 -4.06
C ILE A 580 -1.11 3.28 -5.50
N THR A 581 -0.27 3.67 -6.47
CA THR A 581 -0.67 3.62 -7.88
C THR A 581 -0.45 2.27 -8.53
N GLY A 582 0.50 1.49 -8.02
CA GLY A 582 1.01 0.30 -8.69
C GLY A 582 1.73 0.59 -10.01
N GLN A 583 1.95 1.87 -10.35
CA GLN A 583 2.57 2.28 -11.61
C GLN A 583 4.10 2.37 -11.46
N PRO A 584 4.86 2.05 -12.53
CA PRO A 584 6.31 2.19 -12.56
C PRO A 584 6.76 3.64 -12.38
N ILE A 585 7.88 3.82 -11.66
CA ILE A 585 8.73 4.99 -11.88
C ILE A 585 9.54 4.73 -13.16
N VAL A 586 9.23 5.50 -14.20
CA VAL A 586 9.84 5.35 -15.53
C VAL A 586 11.19 6.04 -15.57
N PHE A 587 11.27 7.25 -15.01
CA PHE A 587 12.51 8.02 -14.95
C PHE A 587 12.69 8.70 -13.59
N VAL A 588 13.94 8.92 -13.24
CA VAL A 588 14.39 9.69 -12.09
C VAL A 588 15.23 10.87 -12.56
N GLY A 589 14.81 12.09 -12.24
CA GLY A 589 15.54 13.32 -12.50
C GLY A 589 16.47 13.66 -11.34
N THR A 590 17.78 13.68 -11.61
CA THR A 590 18.86 13.80 -10.60
C THR A 590 19.63 15.13 -10.73
N GLY A 591 18.97 16.19 -11.18
CA GLY A 591 19.61 17.48 -11.46
C GLY A 591 18.83 18.32 -12.46
N GLN A 592 19.48 19.32 -13.07
CA GLN A 592 18.84 20.29 -13.95
C GLN A 592 19.26 20.17 -15.42
N THR A 593 20.36 19.50 -15.71
CA THR A 593 20.87 19.32 -17.08
C THR A 593 20.16 18.19 -17.82
N TYR A 594 20.36 18.09 -19.14
CA TYR A 594 19.73 17.04 -19.95
C TYR A 594 20.23 15.62 -19.62
N ASN A 595 21.46 15.50 -19.15
CA ASN A 595 22.07 14.22 -18.75
C ASN A 595 21.62 13.74 -17.36
N ASP A 596 20.95 14.62 -16.59
CA ASP A 596 20.47 14.31 -15.24
C ASP A 596 19.13 13.55 -15.27
N LEU A 597 19.05 12.50 -16.07
CA LEU A 597 17.92 11.61 -16.23
C LEU A 597 18.40 10.16 -16.14
N ARG A 598 17.82 9.40 -15.21
CA ARG A 598 18.23 8.03 -14.91
C ARG A 598 17.04 7.07 -14.86
N SER A 599 17.29 5.79 -15.04
CA SER A 599 16.35 4.73 -14.70
C SER A 599 16.39 4.44 -13.20
N LEU A 600 15.27 3.98 -12.62
CA LEU A 600 15.21 3.63 -11.21
C LEU A 600 15.84 2.25 -10.95
N ASN A 601 16.93 2.19 -10.17
CA ASN A 601 17.39 0.93 -9.59
C ASN A 601 16.66 0.66 -8.28
N ALA A 602 15.60 -0.15 -8.33
CA ALA A 602 14.78 -0.49 -7.16
C ALA A 602 15.61 -1.04 -6.00
N ARG A 603 16.60 -1.91 -6.26
CA ARG A 603 17.44 -2.50 -5.20
C ARG A 603 18.32 -1.47 -4.52
N ALA A 604 18.90 -0.56 -5.30
CA ALA A 604 19.77 0.48 -4.77
C ALA A 604 18.97 1.47 -3.90
N VAL A 605 17.75 1.84 -4.34
CA VAL A 605 16.83 2.69 -3.57
C VAL A 605 16.41 2.04 -2.26
N VAL A 606 16.00 0.77 -2.27
CA VAL A 606 15.66 0.06 -1.03
C VAL A 606 16.88 -0.10 -0.13
N GLY A 607 18.06 -0.35 -0.71
CA GLY A 607 19.31 -0.41 0.04
C GLY A 607 19.61 0.87 0.82
N ALA A 608 19.40 2.04 0.20
CA ALA A 608 19.53 3.34 0.87
C ALA A 608 18.46 3.58 1.93
N LEU A 609 17.21 3.21 1.61
CA LEU A 609 16.08 3.34 2.53
C LEU A 609 16.30 2.51 3.80
N MET A 610 16.85 1.30 3.68
CA MET A 610 17.08 0.36 4.78
C MET A 610 18.42 0.57 5.51
N LYS A 611 19.23 1.55 5.06
CA LYS A 611 20.46 1.96 5.72
C LYS A 611 20.14 2.90 6.87
N ALA A 612 20.53 2.48 8.08
CA ALA A 612 20.42 3.26 9.31
C ALA A 612 21.43 4.41 9.31
#